data_AF-A0A382U3T7-F1
#
_entry.id   AF-A0A382U3T7-F1
#
_cell.length_a   1.000
_cell.length_b   1.000
_cell.length_c   1.000
_cell.angle_alpha   90.00
_cell.angle_beta   90.00
_cell.angle_gamma   90.00
#
_symmetry.space_group_name_H-M   'P 1'
#
loop_
_entity.id
_entity.type
_entity.pdbx_description
1 polymer ?
#
loop_
_entity_poly.entity_id
_entity_poly.type
_entity_poly.pdbx_seq_one_letter_code
_entity_poly.pdbx_strand_id
1 'polypeptide(L)'
;MNSLANQHLQYMRRHVRAVSHPSNIEKPFVHLVQFLHDFRISYSEQFGSESQIADDSYIGDEYLGILKATRTLLSTELGNLDGHVLDAFILEQSKAAGFTEDNL
;
A
#
# COMPACT_ATOMS: atom_id res chain seq x y z
N MET A 1 -26.09 -21.35 10.11
CA MET A 1 -24.68 -21.40 9.66
C MET A 1 -24.36 -20.37 8.55
N ASN A 2 -24.96 -19.16 8.55
CA ASN A 2 -24.79 -18.16 7.48
C ASN A 2 -24.28 -16.78 7.97
N SER A 3 -23.82 -16.68 9.22
CA SER A 3 -23.44 -15.38 9.82
C SER A 3 -22.07 -14.89 9.34
N LEU A 4 -21.06 -15.76 9.35
CA LEU A 4 -19.67 -15.38 9.10
C LEU A 4 -19.43 -14.99 7.64
N ALA A 5 -19.96 -15.76 6.69
CA ALA A 5 -19.85 -15.45 5.26
C ALA A 5 -20.52 -14.11 4.91
N ASN A 6 -21.68 -13.82 5.51
CA ASN A 6 -22.36 -12.54 5.32
C ASN A 6 -21.60 -11.37 5.95
N GLN A 7 -20.98 -11.57 7.12
CA GLN A 7 -20.11 -10.56 7.74
C GLN A 7 -18.88 -10.27 6.88
N HIS A 8 -18.22 -11.31 6.36
CA HIS A 8 -17.05 -11.17 5.50
C HIS A 8 -17.39 -10.43 4.19
N LEU A 9 -18.54 -10.74 3.60
CA LEU A 9 -18.99 -10.10 2.36
C LEU A 9 -19.39 -8.64 2.57
N GLN A 10 -20.00 -8.30 3.72
CA GLN A 10 -20.26 -6.91 4.09
C GLN A 10 -18.97 -6.13 4.32
N TYR A 11 -17.99 -6.75 4.96
CA TYR A 11 -16.68 -6.16 5.22
C TYR A 11 -15.94 -5.83 3.92
N MET A 12 -15.83 -6.78 2.98
CA MET A 12 -15.23 -6.53 1.67
C MET A 12 -15.92 -5.38 0.92
N ARG A 13 -17.26 -5.31 0.97
CA ARG A 13 -18.02 -4.21 0.35
C ARG A 13 -17.68 -2.84 0.95
N ARG A 14 -17.44 -2.77 2.27
CA ARG A 14 -17.05 -1.53 2.95
C ARG A 14 -15.66 -1.07 2.50
N HIS A 15 -14.70 -1.99 2.45
CA HIS A 15 -13.36 -1.70 1.96
C HIS A 15 -13.39 -1.20 0.50
N VAL A 16 -14.04 -1.94 -0.41
CA VAL A 16 -14.15 -1.55 -1.83
C VAL A 16 -14.79 -0.17 -1.97
N ARG A 17 -15.84 0.12 -1.21
CA ARG A 17 -16.46 1.43 -1.21
C ARG A 17 -15.52 2.52 -0.69
N ALA A 18 -14.77 2.26 0.37
CA ALA A 18 -13.80 3.18 0.94
C ALA A 18 -12.66 3.51 -0.04
N VAL A 19 -12.23 2.53 -0.84
CA VAL A 19 -11.24 2.76 -1.91
C VAL A 19 -11.82 3.64 -3.02
N SER A 20 -13.05 3.38 -3.48
CA SER A 20 -13.66 4.14 -4.59
C SER A 20 -14.18 5.52 -4.19
N HIS A 21 -14.64 5.68 -2.95
CA HIS A 21 -15.25 6.91 -2.43
C HIS A 21 -14.77 7.17 -0.99
N PRO A 22 -13.47 7.46 -0.80
CA PRO A 22 -12.88 7.62 0.52
C PRO A 22 -13.45 8.84 1.24
N SER A 23 -13.79 8.65 2.50
CA SER A 23 -14.02 9.74 3.45
C SER A 23 -12.71 10.49 3.75
N ASN A 24 -12.81 11.62 4.45
CA ASN A 24 -11.63 12.46 4.70
C ASN A 24 -10.53 11.76 5.52
N ILE A 25 -10.87 10.79 6.37
CA ILE A 25 -9.88 10.01 7.12
C ILE A 25 -9.22 8.92 6.28
N GLU A 26 -9.91 8.42 5.24
CA GLU A 26 -9.43 7.34 4.35
C GLU A 26 -8.59 7.90 3.18
N LYS A 27 -8.88 9.13 2.72
CA LYS A 27 -8.20 9.78 1.58
C LYS A 27 -6.67 9.75 1.66
N PRO A 28 -6.01 10.10 2.79
CA PRO A 28 -4.56 10.09 2.87
C PRO A 28 -3.97 8.70 2.56
N PHE A 29 -4.60 7.63 3.06
CA PHE A 29 -4.16 6.25 2.80
C PHE A 29 -4.34 5.87 1.34
N VAL A 30 -5.49 6.16 0.74
CA VAL A 30 -5.73 5.89 -0.68
C VAL A 30 -4.72 6.61 -1.56
N HIS A 31 -4.46 7.89 -1.31
CA HIS A 31 -3.47 8.66 -2.07
C HIS A 31 -2.04 8.13 -1.88
N LEU A 32 -1.68 7.69 -0.67
CA LEU A 32 -0.35 7.17 -0.38
C LEU A 32 -0.10 5.81 -1.06
N VAL A 33 -1.10 4.92 -1.03
CA VAL A 33 -1.09 3.63 -1.74
C VAL A 33 -1.01 3.85 -3.25
N GLN A 34 -1.81 4.79 -3.78
CA GLN A 34 -1.76 5.21 -5.19
C GLN A 34 -0.37 5.73 -5.58
N PHE A 35 0.22 6.58 -4.75
CA PHE A 35 1.58 7.10 -4.96
C PHE A 35 2.61 5.97 -5.02
N LEU A 36 2.61 5.03 -4.07
CA LEU A 36 3.57 3.91 -4.05
C LEU A 36 3.48 3.09 -5.34
N HIS A 37 2.26 2.78 -5.79
CA HIS A 37 2.02 2.07 -7.03
C HIS A 37 2.54 2.82 -8.26
N ASP A 38 2.08 4.06 -8.41
CA ASP A 38 2.30 4.85 -9.63
C ASP A 38 3.77 5.29 -9.73
N PHE A 39 4.39 5.68 -8.61
CA PHE A 39 5.82 6.00 -8.56
C PHE A 39 6.67 4.81 -9.02
N ARG A 40 6.38 3.60 -8.52
CA ARG A 40 7.12 2.40 -8.91
C ARG A 40 6.98 2.10 -10.39
N ILE A 41 5.76 2.20 -10.93
CA ILE A 41 5.53 2.01 -12.37
C ILE A 41 6.32 3.04 -13.17
N SER A 42 6.19 4.33 -12.84
CA SER A 42 6.90 5.39 -13.55
C SER A 42 8.42 5.24 -13.46
N TYR A 43 8.95 4.79 -12.32
CA TYR A 43 10.37 4.50 -12.17
C TYR A 43 10.80 3.37 -13.13
N SER A 44 10.06 2.27 -13.17
CA SER A 44 10.36 1.16 -14.08
C SER A 44 10.24 1.56 -15.56
N GLU A 45 9.30 2.43 -15.91
CA GLU A 45 9.15 2.96 -17.27
C GLU A 45 10.33 3.87 -17.67
N GLN A 46 10.84 4.67 -16.73
CA GLN A 46 11.92 5.61 -16.96
C GLN A 46 13.30 4.93 -17.03
N PHE A 47 13.57 3.98 -16.13
CA PHE A 47 14.89 3.36 -15.96
C PHE A 47 14.98 1.93 -16.49
N GLY A 48 13.88 1.37 -17.01
CA GLY A 48 13.80 0.01 -17.54
C GLY A 48 13.32 -1.01 -16.50
N SER A 49 12.72 -2.10 -16.97
CA SER A 49 12.09 -3.13 -16.12
C SER A 49 13.05 -3.95 -15.26
N GLU A 50 14.35 -3.90 -15.55
CA GLU A 50 15.39 -4.56 -14.75
C GLU A 50 15.92 -3.65 -13.63
N SER A 51 15.65 -2.35 -13.69
CA SER A 51 16.10 -1.38 -12.69
C SER A 51 15.19 -1.42 -11.47
N GLN A 52 15.78 -1.67 -10.30
CA GLN A 52 15.06 -1.68 -9.02
C GLN A 52 15.24 -0.34 -8.30
N ILE A 53 14.21 0.07 -7.55
CA ILE A 53 14.29 1.29 -6.72
C ILE A 53 15.26 1.06 -5.55
N ALA A 54 15.31 -0.17 -5.03
CA ALA A 54 16.22 -0.55 -3.95
C ALA A 54 17.70 -0.38 -4.30
N ASP A 55 18.05 -0.44 -5.59
CA ASP A 55 19.43 -0.25 -6.07
C ASP A 55 19.77 1.23 -6.34
N ASP A 56 18.78 2.13 -6.27
CA ASP A 56 18.98 3.57 -6.50
C ASP A 56 19.56 4.24 -5.25
N SER A 57 20.80 4.73 -5.36
CA SER A 57 21.52 5.38 -4.25
C SER A 57 20.94 6.73 -3.79
N TYR A 58 20.03 7.33 -4.55
CA TYR A 58 19.41 8.61 -4.23
C TYR A 58 17.95 8.45 -3.78
N ILE A 59 17.21 7.55 -4.42
CA ILE A 59 15.76 7.39 -4.23
C ILE A 59 15.44 6.19 -3.33
N GLY A 60 16.28 5.14 -3.31
CA GLY A 60 16.00 3.88 -2.63
C GLY A 60 15.68 4.05 -1.15
N ASP A 61 16.56 4.74 -0.42
CA ASP A 61 16.39 4.98 1.02
C ASP A 61 15.14 5.81 1.33
N GLU A 62 14.82 6.81 0.51
CA GLU A 62 13.64 7.65 0.69
C GLU A 62 12.35 6.87 0.41
N TYR A 63 12.32 6.07 -0.65
CA TYR A 63 11.18 5.22 -0.97
C TYR A 63 10.94 4.18 0.13
N LEU A 64 11.99 3.56 0.67
CA LEU A 64 11.92 2.67 1.83
C LEU A 64 11.41 3.40 3.07
N GLY A 65 11.85 4.63 3.32
CA GLY A 65 11.34 5.49 4.40
C GLY A 65 9.84 5.72 4.29
N ILE A 66 9.34 6.00 3.08
CA ILE A 66 7.90 6.17 2.82
C ILE A 66 7.12 4.88 3.06
N LEU A 67 7.63 3.73 2.60
CA LEU A 67 7.01 2.42 2.86
C LEU A 67 6.87 2.16 4.38
N LYS A 68 7.93 2.37 5.16
CA LYS A 68 7.93 2.21 6.63
C LYS A 68 6.95 3.16 7.32
N ALA A 69 6.93 4.42 6.91
CA ALA A 69 5.98 5.40 7.44
C ALA A 69 4.54 4.98 7.13
N THR A 70 4.29 4.50 5.91
CA THR A 70 2.97 4.00 5.48
C THR A 70 2.50 2.84 6.36
N ARG A 71 3.35 1.83 6.61
CA ARG A 71 3.01 0.71 7.50
C ARG A 71 2.73 1.17 8.93
N THR A 72 3.54 2.11 9.44
CA THR A 72 3.34 2.67 10.79
C THR A 72 1.96 3.33 10.90
N LEU A 73 1.51 4.05 9.86
CA LEU A 73 0.19 4.69 9.84
C LEU A 73 -0.98 3.69 9.85
N LEU A 74 -0.76 2.41 9.49
CA LEU A 74 -1.80 1.38 9.59
C LEU A 74 -2.23 1.07 11.02
N SER A 75 -1.45 1.49 12.02
CA SER A 75 -1.81 1.40 13.44
C SER A 75 -2.82 2.46 13.90
N THR A 76 -3.21 3.39 13.02
CA THR A 76 -4.12 4.49 13.33
C THR A 76 -5.57 4.18 12.90
N GLU A 77 -6.47 5.15 13.06
CA GLU A 77 -7.87 5.01 12.64
C GLU A 77 -7.98 4.99 11.10
N LEU A 78 -8.36 3.84 10.55
CA LEU A 78 -8.44 3.60 9.10
C LEU A 78 -9.85 3.78 8.51
N GLY A 79 -10.85 4.11 9.34
CA GLY A 79 -12.24 4.15 8.92
C GLY A 79 -12.72 2.77 8.45
N ASN A 80 -13.15 2.66 7.20
CA ASN A 80 -13.61 1.42 6.58
C ASN A 80 -12.55 0.71 5.75
N LEU A 81 -11.32 1.25 5.71
CA LEU A 81 -10.21 0.56 5.05
C LEU A 81 -9.78 -0.66 5.87
N ASP A 82 -9.28 -1.66 5.15
CA ASP A 82 -8.81 -2.90 5.74
C ASP A 82 -7.30 -2.80 5.91
N GLY A 83 -6.84 -2.65 7.14
CA GLY A 83 -5.41 -2.55 7.45
C GLY A 83 -4.60 -3.78 7.01
N HIS A 84 -5.18 -4.98 7.00
CA HIS A 84 -4.48 -6.20 6.56
C HIS A 84 -4.30 -6.22 5.04
N VAL A 85 -5.32 -5.79 4.29
CA VAL A 85 -5.23 -5.65 2.83
C VAL A 85 -4.22 -4.57 2.46
N LEU A 86 -4.22 -3.46 3.19
CA LEU A 86 -3.25 -2.38 2.98
C LEU A 86 -1.82 -2.81 3.31
N ASP A 87 -1.58 -3.52 4.42
CA ASP A 87 -0.24 -4.04 4.77
C ASP A 87 0.25 -5.03 3.71
N ALA A 88 -0.60 -5.96 3.29
CA ALA A 88 -0.28 -6.91 2.22
C ALA A 88 0.11 -6.19 0.91
N PHE A 89 -0.62 -5.13 0.55
CA PHE A 89 -0.29 -4.31 -0.60
C PHE A 89 1.07 -3.60 -0.44
N ILE A 90 1.37 -3.03 0.73
CA ILE A 90 2.65 -2.36 0.97
C ILE A 90 3.81 -3.35 0.88
N LEU A 91 3.67 -4.55 1.44
CA LEU A 91 4.65 -5.63 1.32
C LEU A 91 4.88 -6.02 -0.15
N GLU A 92 3.82 -6.10 -0.95
CA GLU A 92 3.90 -6.36 -2.38
C GLU A 92 4.67 -5.25 -3.12
N GLN A 93 4.38 -3.96 -2.84
CA GLN A 93 5.10 -2.85 -3.46
C GLN A 93 6.57 -2.82 -3.05
N SER A 94 6.88 -3.11 -1.79
CA SER A 94 8.25 -3.20 -1.28
C SER A 94 9.06 -4.28 -2.01
N LYS A 95 8.50 -5.48 -2.09
CA LYS A 95 9.13 -6.60 -2.82
C LYS A 95 9.32 -6.28 -4.29
N ALA A 96 8.31 -5.69 -4.93
CA ALA A 96 8.39 -5.31 -6.34
C ALA A 96 9.41 -4.18 -6.60
N ALA A 97 9.70 -3.36 -5.59
CA ALA A 97 10.72 -2.32 -5.65
C ALA A 97 12.16 -2.84 -5.40
N GLY A 98 12.32 -4.13 -5.06
CA GLY A 98 13.62 -4.79 -4.84
C GLY A 98 14.02 -4.95 -3.37
N PHE A 99 13.18 -4.53 -2.43
CA PHE A 99 13.48 -4.65 -0.99
C PHE A 99 13.13 -6.05 -0.44
N THR A 100 13.83 -6.46 0.61
CA THR A 100 13.54 -7.68 1.37
C THR A 100 12.58 -7.40 2.52
N GLU A 101 11.99 -8.46 3.10
CA GLU A 101 11.12 -8.32 4.29
C GLU A 101 11.87 -7.73 5.49
N ASP A 102 13.16 -8.04 5.63
CA ASP A 102 14.01 -7.49 6.71
C ASP A 102 14.21 -5.98 6.60
N ASN A 103 13.96 -5.39 5.42
CA ASN A 103 14.03 -3.95 5.27
C ASN A 103 12.86 -3.22 5.90
N LEU A 104 11.71 -3.88 6.15
CA LEU A 104 10.40 -3.26 6.32
C LEU A 104 9.79 -3.35 7.72
#